data_AF-A0A1V8T7H6-F1
#
_entry.id   AF-A0A1V8T7H6-F1
#
_cell.length_a   1.000
_cell.length_b   1.000
_cell.length_c   1.000
_cell.angle_alpha   90.00
_cell.angle_beta   90.00
_cell.angle_gamma   90.00
#
_symmetry.space_group_name_H-M   'P 1'
#
loop_
_entity.id
_entity.type
_entity.pdbx_description
1 polymer ?
#
loop_
_entity_poly.entity_id
_entity_poly.type
_entity_poly.pdbx_seq_one_letter_code
_entity_poly.pdbx_strand_id
1 'polypeptide(L)'
;MAEKRKPASNDDARPTKIRKGFQVGPANLPEGMHKRKTQQIKQSLIQRALIKKDYARLKKQGKIPETDAIPVPASSHLDAAPSTEDADFTGFPDVDSAEPVEAAPAVSEPHPDRQTLINASASPEPAPPAPRPPRDPNRKRERRQKPNPFQKERDAALEAKEAADERRRVREEAERERAVRMEARERERRAMAKARSGGRNGQRKLGRESGVLLARVQRMVGEGKV
;
A
#
# COMPACT_ATOMS: atom_id res chain seq x y z
N MET A 1 -78.55 18.12 22.48
CA MET A 1 -77.43 17.76 21.57
C MET A 1 -76.44 16.92 22.37
N ALA A 2 -76.53 15.59 22.28
CA ALA A 2 -75.69 14.67 23.05
C ALA A 2 -74.35 14.46 22.35
N GLU A 3 -73.26 14.73 23.06
CA GLU A 3 -71.89 14.60 22.58
C GLU A 3 -71.47 13.12 22.52
N LYS A 4 -71.05 12.66 21.34
CA LYS A 4 -70.63 11.27 21.09
C LYS A 4 -69.30 10.98 21.78
N ARG A 5 -69.29 10.00 22.69
CA ARG A 5 -68.07 9.43 23.28
C ARG A 5 -67.19 8.78 22.19
N LYS A 6 -65.89 9.09 22.18
CA LYS A 6 -64.88 8.43 21.35
C LYS A 6 -64.70 6.97 21.82
N PRO A 7 -64.52 5.98 20.93
CA PRO A 7 -64.17 4.63 21.34
C PRO A 7 -62.75 4.62 21.91
N ALA A 8 -62.58 3.98 23.07
CA ALA A 8 -61.28 3.78 23.69
C ALA A 8 -60.41 2.90 22.77
N SER A 9 -59.24 3.42 22.41
CA SER A 9 -58.16 2.65 21.79
C SER A 9 -57.65 1.62 22.80
N ASN A 10 -57.97 0.35 22.57
CA ASN A 10 -57.34 -0.77 23.27
C ASN A 10 -55.88 -0.90 22.79
N ASP A 11 -55.00 -0.01 23.26
CA ASP A 11 -53.54 -0.08 23.01
C ASP A 11 -52.75 -0.61 24.23
N ASP A 12 -53.43 -1.08 25.28
CA ASP A 12 -52.80 -1.66 26.48
C ASP A 12 -52.72 -3.20 26.46
N ALA A 13 -52.71 -3.82 25.28
CA ALA A 13 -52.33 -5.22 25.13
C ALA A 13 -50.80 -5.34 24.98
N ARG A 14 -50.10 -5.48 26.11
CA ARG A 14 -48.67 -5.85 26.12
C ARG A 14 -48.48 -7.08 25.22
N PRO A 15 -47.54 -7.06 24.25
CA PRO A 15 -47.35 -8.19 23.36
C PRO A 15 -46.91 -9.39 24.20
N THR A 16 -47.77 -10.40 24.30
CA THR A 16 -47.41 -11.67 24.90
C THR A 16 -46.29 -12.27 24.06
N LYS A 17 -45.13 -12.48 24.68
CA LYS A 17 -43.96 -13.07 24.01
C LYS A 17 -44.31 -14.51 23.64
N ILE A 18 -44.88 -14.71 22.46
CA ILE A 18 -45.02 -16.04 21.87
C ILE A 18 -43.60 -16.60 21.77
N ARG A 19 -43.30 -17.63 22.56
CA ARG A 19 -42.04 -18.36 22.48
C ARG A 19 -41.99 -19.00 21.10
N LYS A 20 -41.31 -18.35 20.15
CA LYS A 20 -41.01 -18.94 18.85
C LYS A 20 -40.22 -20.22 19.12
N GLY A 21 -40.78 -21.36 18.72
CA GLY A 21 -40.07 -22.64 18.72
C GLY A 21 -38.81 -22.56 17.87
N PHE A 22 -38.02 -23.63 17.83
CA PHE A 22 -36.75 -23.67 17.09
C PHE A 22 -36.95 -23.32 15.61
N GLN A 23 -36.72 -22.06 15.26
CA GLN A 23 -37.04 -21.51 13.95
C GLN A 23 -35.81 -21.69 13.07
N VAL A 24 -35.77 -22.82 12.35
CA VAL A 24 -34.74 -23.16 11.36
C VAL A 24 -35.02 -22.38 10.07
N GLY A 25 -34.97 -21.07 10.16
CA GLY A 25 -35.05 -20.15 9.03
C GLY A 25 -33.66 -19.64 8.64
N PRO A 26 -33.48 -19.08 7.43
CA PRO A 26 -32.19 -18.58 6.93
C PRO A 26 -31.51 -17.52 7.82
N ALA A 27 -32.22 -16.99 8.82
CA ALA A 27 -31.68 -16.11 9.86
C ALA A 27 -30.91 -16.84 10.98
N ASN A 28 -31.17 -18.14 11.20
CA ASN A 28 -30.57 -18.97 12.26
C ASN A 28 -29.75 -20.16 11.71
N LEU A 29 -29.77 -20.41 10.40
CA LEU A 29 -28.77 -21.27 9.79
C LEU A 29 -27.44 -20.51 9.74
N PRO A 30 -26.30 -21.20 9.92
CA PRO A 30 -25.00 -20.58 9.69
C PRO A 30 -25.00 -20.02 8.27
N GLU A 31 -25.12 -18.70 8.16
CA GLU A 31 -24.99 -18.01 6.89
C GLU A 31 -23.70 -18.50 6.24
N GLY A 32 -23.79 -18.99 5.00
CA GLY A 32 -22.67 -19.65 4.32
C GLY A 32 -21.39 -18.84 4.44
N MET A 33 -20.23 -19.53 4.48
CA MET A 33 -18.90 -18.96 4.73
C MET A 33 -18.66 -17.57 4.09
N HIS A 34 -19.12 -17.35 2.86
CA HIS A 34 -18.97 -16.10 2.13
C HIS A 34 -19.75 -14.92 2.72
N LYS A 35 -20.95 -15.15 3.28
CA LYS A 35 -21.73 -14.10 3.93
C LYS A 35 -21.14 -13.69 5.27
N ARG A 36 -20.64 -14.64 6.07
CA ARG A 36 -19.87 -14.34 7.31
C ARG A 36 -18.63 -13.50 7.00
N LYS A 37 -17.86 -13.88 5.97
CA LYS A 37 -16.69 -13.11 5.51
C LYS A 37 -17.06 -11.70 5.06
N THR A 38 -18.12 -11.52 4.27
CA THR A 38 -18.54 -10.18 3.84
C THR A 38 -19.05 -9.32 5.00
N GLN A 39 -19.79 -9.89 5.96
CA GLN A 39 -20.18 -9.19 7.19
C GLN A 39 -18.95 -8.79 8.02
N GLN A 40 -17.97 -9.68 8.20
CA GLN A 40 -16.73 -9.39 8.90
C GLN A 40 -15.91 -8.30 8.19
N ILE A 41 -15.83 -8.34 6.86
CA ILE A 41 -15.17 -7.28 6.06
C ILE A 41 -15.88 -5.95 6.30
N LYS A 42 -17.21 -5.91 6.21
CA LYS A 42 -18.01 -4.69 6.45
C LYS A 42 -17.79 -4.16 7.87
N GLN A 43 -17.88 -5.01 8.89
CA GLN A 43 -17.63 -4.63 10.29
C GLN A 43 -16.20 -4.10 10.47
N SER A 44 -15.19 -4.76 9.88
CA SER A 44 -13.79 -4.30 9.96
C SER A 44 -13.57 -2.94 9.30
N LEU A 45 -14.29 -2.63 8.21
CA LEU A 45 -14.21 -1.34 7.54
C LEU A 45 -14.88 -0.24 8.36
N ILE A 46 -16.04 -0.54 8.95
CA ILE A 46 -16.76 0.38 9.84
C ILE A 46 -15.89 0.70 11.06
N GLN A 47 -15.33 -0.32 11.72
CA GLN A 47 -14.46 -0.13 12.89
C GLN A 47 -13.23 0.72 12.55
N ARG A 48 -12.54 0.42 11.43
CA ARG A 48 -11.41 1.25 10.96
C ARG A 48 -11.81 2.70 10.70
N ALA A 49 -13.00 2.94 10.14
CA ALA A 49 -13.50 4.29 9.90
C ALA A 49 -13.83 5.02 11.21
N LEU A 50 -14.41 4.34 12.20
CA LEU A 50 -14.68 4.89 13.52
C LEU A 50 -13.38 5.26 14.24
N ILE A 51 -12.40 4.36 14.27
CA ILE A 51 -11.07 4.63 14.86
C ILE A 51 -10.43 5.86 14.21
N LYS A 52 -10.47 5.99 12.88
CA LYS A 52 -9.95 7.17 12.18
C LYS A 52 -10.69 8.45 12.55
N LYS A 53 -12.03 8.40 12.68
CA LYS A 53 -12.83 9.56 13.10
C LYS A 53 -12.51 9.97 14.53
N ASP A 54 -12.41 9.01 15.44
CA ASP A 54 -12.09 9.27 16.85
C ASP A 54 -10.66 9.78 17.01
N TYR A 55 -9.69 9.21 16.28
CA TYR A 55 -8.32 9.71 16.21
C TYR A 55 -8.27 11.16 15.70
N ALA A 56 -8.97 11.46 14.60
CA ALA A 56 -9.07 12.83 14.09
C ALA A 56 -9.74 13.78 15.09
N ARG A 57 -10.73 13.31 15.85
CA ARG A 57 -11.37 14.09 16.93
C ARG A 57 -10.37 14.38 18.06
N LEU A 58 -9.63 13.36 18.52
CA LEU A 58 -8.62 13.50 19.58
C LEU A 58 -7.45 14.39 19.15
N LYS A 59 -7.00 14.29 17.88
CA LYS A 59 -5.98 15.15 17.29
C LYS A 59 -6.43 16.61 17.28
N LYS A 60 -7.68 16.89 16.85
CA LYS A 60 -8.26 18.24 16.90
C LYS A 60 -8.41 18.78 18.32
N GLN A 61 -8.65 17.90 19.29
CA GLN A 61 -8.72 18.26 20.71
C GLN A 61 -7.34 18.43 21.37
N GLY A 62 -6.23 18.25 20.62
CA GLY A 62 -4.87 18.35 21.15
C GLY A 62 -4.48 17.27 22.15
N LYS A 63 -5.28 16.20 22.28
CA LYS A 63 -5.04 15.09 23.22
C LYS A 63 -3.96 14.12 22.74
N ILE A 64 -3.62 14.19 21.45
CA ILE A 64 -2.59 13.37 20.82
C ILE A 64 -1.54 14.34 20.27
N PRO A 65 -0.25 14.19 20.63
CA PRO A 65 0.81 15.03 20.09
C PRO A 65 0.91 14.88 18.58
N GLU A 66 1.21 15.97 17.87
CA GLU A 66 1.34 15.99 16.40
C GLU A 66 2.62 15.34 15.89
N THR A 67 3.50 14.89 16.79
CA THR A 67 4.73 14.22 16.41
C THR A 67 4.39 12.88 15.77
N ASP A 68 4.76 12.70 14.51
CA ASP A 68 4.79 11.42 13.79
C ASP A 68 5.89 10.50 14.35
N ALA A 69 6.04 10.47 15.68
CA ALA A 69 6.93 9.54 16.36
C ALA A 69 6.35 8.15 16.13
N ILE A 70 7.01 7.40 15.25
CA ILE A 70 6.79 5.97 15.07
C ILE A 70 6.81 5.37 16.49
N PRO A 71 5.72 4.73 16.95
CA PRO A 71 5.72 4.12 18.26
C PRO A 71 6.85 3.10 18.27
N VAL A 72 7.82 3.35 19.14
CA VAL A 72 9.00 2.51 19.24
C VAL A 72 8.50 1.10 19.63
N PRO A 73 8.75 0.06 18.82
CA PRO A 73 8.21 -1.27 19.10
C PRO A 73 8.79 -1.77 20.42
N ALA A 74 7.98 -2.46 21.23
CA ALA A 74 8.42 -3.00 22.52
C ALA A 74 9.70 -3.86 22.43
N SER A 75 10.00 -4.43 21.26
CA SER A 75 11.23 -5.16 20.98
C SER A 75 12.51 -4.32 21.04
N SER A 76 12.46 -3.00 20.82
CA SER A 76 13.67 -2.15 20.88
C SER A 76 14.08 -1.78 22.31
N HIS A 77 13.23 -2.05 23.32
CA HIS A 77 13.58 -1.86 24.72
C HIS A 77 14.55 -2.92 25.23
N LEU A 78 14.74 -4.02 24.48
CA LEU A 78 15.70 -5.09 24.81
C LEU A 78 17.13 -4.74 24.40
N ASP A 79 17.32 -3.83 23.43
CA ASP A 79 18.65 -3.38 22.97
C ASP A 79 19.14 -2.14 23.74
N ALA A 80 18.31 -1.56 24.62
CA ALA A 80 18.72 -0.53 25.54
C ALA A 80 19.56 -1.19 26.66
N ALA A 81 20.87 -0.96 26.64
CA ALA A 81 21.83 -1.53 27.57
C ALA A 81 21.31 -1.43 29.02
N PRO A 82 21.26 -2.54 29.78
CA PRO A 82 20.96 -2.47 31.19
C PRO A 82 22.09 -1.67 31.86
N SER A 83 21.75 -0.53 32.45
CA SER A 83 22.54 0.10 33.48
C SER A 83 22.83 -0.95 34.56
N THR A 84 24.10 -1.27 34.71
CA THR A 84 24.70 -2.16 35.72
C THR A 84 24.19 -1.80 37.11
N GLU A 85 23.24 -2.58 37.63
CA GLU A 85 23.10 -2.88 39.06
C GLU A 85 22.61 -4.33 39.20
N ASP A 86 23.54 -5.16 39.68
CA ASP A 86 23.36 -6.33 40.54
C ASP A 86 22.40 -7.46 40.12
N ALA A 87 22.98 -8.56 39.61
CA ALA A 87 22.51 -9.92 39.90
C ALA A 87 23.61 -10.96 39.65
N ASP A 88 24.27 -11.37 40.74
CA ASP A 88 25.10 -12.58 40.80
C ASP A 88 24.23 -13.83 40.61
N PHE A 89 24.45 -14.60 39.54
CA PHE A 89 23.92 -15.96 39.43
C PHE A 89 24.78 -16.88 38.55
N THR A 90 25.34 -17.89 39.22
CA THR A 90 25.76 -19.24 38.75
C THR A 90 26.98 -19.40 37.84
N GLY A 91 28.12 -19.70 38.47
CA GLY A 91 28.54 -21.08 38.74
C GLY A 91 28.37 -22.13 37.63
N PHE A 92 29.43 -22.39 36.87
CA PHE A 92 29.73 -23.67 36.23
C PHE A 92 31.25 -23.92 36.35
N PRO A 93 31.70 -25.01 36.99
CA PRO A 93 33.12 -25.39 36.95
C PRO A 93 33.43 -26.14 35.65
N ASP A 94 34.36 -25.60 34.86
CA ASP A 94 35.00 -26.31 33.75
C ASP A 94 35.77 -27.53 34.28
N VAL A 95 35.32 -28.72 33.90
CA VAL A 95 36.02 -29.99 34.12
C VAL A 95 36.31 -30.60 32.75
N ASP A 96 37.36 -30.11 32.11
CA ASP A 96 38.00 -30.77 30.96
C ASP A 96 39.49 -30.96 31.28
N SER A 97 39.74 -31.82 32.27
CA SER A 97 41.01 -32.54 32.42
C SER A 97 40.80 -33.97 31.94
N ALA A 98 41.26 -34.26 30.72
CA ALA A 98 41.44 -35.63 30.25
C ALA A 98 42.65 -35.69 29.30
N GLU A 99 43.75 -36.23 29.82
CA GLU A 99 44.95 -36.61 29.09
C GLU A 99 44.67 -37.78 28.11
N PRO A 100 45.43 -37.91 27.01
CA PRO A 100 45.22 -38.96 26.01
C PRO A 100 45.85 -40.29 26.47
N VAL A 101 45.03 -41.34 26.56
CA VAL A 101 45.50 -42.70 26.88
C VAL A 101 45.91 -43.42 25.59
N GLU A 102 47.11 -44.01 25.64
CA GLU A 102 47.81 -44.70 24.57
C GLU A 102 47.03 -45.87 23.94
N ALA A 103 47.25 -46.03 22.63
CA ALA A 103 46.65 -47.04 21.77
C ALA A 103 47.30 -48.43 21.95
N ALA A 104 46.49 -49.44 22.26
CA ALA A 104 46.83 -50.85 22.09
C ALA A 104 46.38 -51.34 20.70
N PRO A 105 47.20 -52.05 19.91
CA PRO A 105 46.83 -52.51 18.58
C PRO A 105 46.02 -53.81 18.68
N ALA A 106 44.69 -53.69 18.70
CA ALA A 106 43.82 -54.83 18.39
C ALA A 106 43.87 -55.07 16.87
N VAL A 107 44.61 -56.11 16.46
CA VAL A 107 44.72 -56.55 15.06
C VAL A 107 43.41 -57.22 14.64
N SER A 108 42.41 -56.39 14.34
CA SER A 108 41.24 -56.79 13.59
C SER A 108 41.60 -56.67 12.11
N GLU A 109 41.71 -57.80 11.42
CA GLU A 109 41.82 -57.79 9.96
C GLU A 109 40.67 -56.93 9.40
N PRO A 110 40.98 -55.87 8.63
CA PRO A 110 39.95 -54.95 8.18
C PRO A 110 38.91 -55.71 7.34
N HIS A 111 37.63 -55.44 7.58
CA HIS A 111 36.48 -55.98 6.85
C HIS A 111 36.74 -55.94 5.33
N PRO A 112 36.33 -56.95 4.53
CA PRO A 112 36.66 -57.05 3.10
C PRO A 112 36.42 -55.75 2.31
N ASP A 113 35.33 -55.03 2.58
CA ASP A 113 35.04 -53.74 1.95
C ASP A 113 36.13 -52.69 2.22
N ARG A 114 36.69 -52.66 3.45
CA ARG A 114 37.79 -51.76 3.82
C ARG A 114 39.09 -52.15 3.12
N GLN A 115 39.30 -53.44 2.85
CA GLN A 115 40.44 -53.91 2.04
C GLN A 115 40.32 -53.47 0.57
N THR A 116 39.10 -53.46 0.00
CA THR A 116 38.91 -52.98 -1.38
C THR A 116 39.28 -51.51 -1.54
N LEU A 117 38.96 -50.66 -0.56
CA LEU A 117 39.32 -49.23 -0.56
C LEU A 117 40.83 -49.01 -0.40
N ILE A 118 41.48 -49.80 0.46
CA ILE A 118 42.94 -49.73 0.65
C ILE A 118 43.66 -50.16 -0.63
N ASN A 119 43.22 -51.26 -1.25
CA ASN A 119 43.80 -51.74 -2.51
C ASN A 119 43.52 -50.79 -3.68
N ALA A 120 42.34 -50.16 -3.73
CA ALA A 120 42.03 -49.14 -4.73
C ALA A 120 42.91 -47.90 -4.58
N SER A 121 43.27 -47.53 -3.34
CA SER A 121 44.20 -46.42 -3.06
C SER A 121 45.68 -46.78 -3.31
N ALA A 122 46.03 -48.07 -3.35
CA ALA A 122 47.38 -48.56 -3.61
C ALA A 122 47.68 -48.76 -5.11
N SER A 123 46.69 -48.60 -6.00
CA SER A 123 46.89 -48.60 -7.45
C SER A 123 47.56 -47.28 -7.89
N PRO A 124 48.47 -47.30 -8.88
CA PRO A 124 49.18 -46.09 -9.32
C PRO A 124 48.19 -45.03 -9.79
N GLU A 125 48.31 -43.86 -9.20
CA GLU A 125 47.44 -42.69 -9.38
C GLU A 125 47.30 -42.33 -10.88
N PRO A 126 46.07 -42.18 -11.41
CA PRO A 126 45.90 -41.65 -12.76
C PRO A 126 46.47 -40.23 -12.81
N ALA A 127 47.17 -39.91 -13.91
CA ALA A 127 47.90 -38.67 -14.11
C ALA A 127 47.13 -37.42 -13.61
N PRO A 128 47.81 -36.48 -12.93
CA PRO A 128 47.14 -35.35 -12.32
C PRO A 128 46.40 -34.52 -13.37
N PRO A 129 45.17 -34.06 -13.09
CA PRO A 129 44.42 -33.22 -14.00
C PRO A 129 45.21 -31.93 -14.28
N ALA A 130 45.19 -31.49 -15.55
CA ALA A 130 45.87 -30.30 -16.03
C ALA A 130 45.68 -29.09 -15.07
N PRO A 131 46.69 -28.23 -14.90
CA PRO A 131 46.63 -27.11 -13.98
C PRO A 131 45.46 -26.18 -14.36
N ARG A 132 44.56 -25.98 -13.40
CA ARG A 132 43.43 -25.04 -13.55
C ARG A 132 44.02 -23.65 -13.80
N PRO A 133 43.44 -22.83 -14.71
CA PRO A 133 43.92 -21.49 -14.95
C PRO A 133 43.94 -20.68 -13.63
N PRO A 134 44.93 -19.78 -13.45
CA PRO A 134 45.08 -19.01 -12.22
C PRO A 134 43.79 -18.24 -11.94
N ARG A 135 43.18 -18.55 -10.80
CA ARG A 135 41.94 -17.92 -10.35
C ARG A 135 42.30 -16.56 -9.76
N ASP A 136 41.97 -15.50 -10.49
CA ASP A 136 42.16 -14.12 -10.05
C ASP A 136 41.57 -13.93 -8.63
N PRO A 137 42.38 -13.61 -7.61
CA PRO A 137 41.90 -13.47 -6.23
C PRO A 137 40.95 -12.27 -6.08
N ASN A 138 40.97 -11.35 -7.05
CA ASN A 138 40.15 -10.15 -7.06
C ASN A 138 38.84 -10.28 -7.86
N ARG A 139 38.58 -11.43 -8.48
CA ARG A 139 37.32 -11.65 -9.23
C ARG A 139 36.20 -11.97 -8.23
N LYS A 140 35.62 -10.93 -7.64
CA LYS A 140 34.41 -11.04 -6.83
C LYS A 140 33.34 -11.75 -7.67
N ARG A 141 32.93 -12.94 -7.21
CA ARG A 141 31.84 -13.70 -7.86
C ARG A 141 30.60 -12.81 -7.88
N GLU A 142 30.19 -12.38 -9.07
CA GLU A 142 28.94 -11.64 -9.24
C GLU A 142 27.80 -12.53 -8.73
N ARG A 143 27.14 -12.06 -7.67
CA ARG A 143 25.98 -12.75 -7.11
C ARG A 143 24.84 -12.61 -8.12
N ARG A 144 24.37 -13.75 -8.65
CA ARG A 144 23.16 -13.79 -9.47
C ARG A 144 21.99 -13.23 -8.66
N GLN A 145 21.23 -12.31 -9.25
CA GLN A 145 20.05 -11.79 -8.59
C GLN A 145 19.04 -12.93 -8.41
N LYS A 146 18.51 -13.04 -7.19
CA LYS A 146 17.50 -14.05 -6.88
C LYS A 146 16.21 -13.67 -7.63
N PRO A 147 15.52 -14.64 -8.26
CA PRO A 147 14.21 -14.37 -8.87
C PRO A 147 13.26 -13.91 -7.77
N ASN A 148 12.73 -12.70 -7.91
CA ASN A 148 11.76 -12.16 -6.97
C ASN A 148 10.36 -12.67 -7.38
N PRO A 149 9.64 -13.39 -6.50
CA PRO A 149 8.35 -13.99 -6.83
C PRO A 149 7.29 -12.97 -7.29
N PHE A 150 7.44 -11.69 -6.95
CA PHE A 150 6.46 -10.64 -7.25
C PHE A 150 6.88 -9.68 -8.38
N GLN A 151 7.80 -10.08 -9.25
CA GLN A 151 8.20 -9.25 -10.40
C GLN A 151 7.01 -8.91 -11.30
N LYS A 152 6.22 -9.93 -11.66
CA LYS A 152 5.01 -9.75 -12.49
C LYS A 152 3.99 -8.80 -11.86
N GLU A 153 3.83 -8.85 -10.54
CA GLU A 153 2.91 -7.96 -9.83
C GLU A 153 3.44 -6.52 -9.75
N ARG A 154 4.76 -6.34 -9.60
CA ARG A 154 5.38 -5.01 -9.66
C ARG A 154 5.25 -4.40 -11.04
N ASP A 155 5.48 -5.17 -12.09
CA ASP A 155 5.40 -4.69 -13.47
C ASP A 155 3.95 -4.29 -13.79
N ALA A 156 2.98 -5.13 -13.43
CA ALA A 156 1.56 -4.81 -13.55
C ALA A 156 1.16 -3.56 -12.73
N ALA A 157 1.75 -3.36 -11.56
CA ALA A 157 1.50 -2.17 -10.74
C ALA A 157 2.12 -0.90 -11.33
N LEU A 158 3.24 -1.01 -12.06
CA LEU A 158 3.85 0.11 -12.77
C LEU A 158 3.02 0.47 -14.00
N GLU A 159 2.63 -0.51 -14.81
CA GLU A 159 1.74 -0.31 -15.96
C GLU A 159 0.41 0.34 -15.54
N ALA A 160 -0.17 -0.11 -14.42
CA ALA A 160 -1.40 0.49 -13.90
C ALA A 160 -1.24 1.95 -13.45
N LYS A 161 -0.06 2.32 -12.93
CA LYS A 161 0.26 3.71 -12.57
C LYS A 161 0.45 4.57 -13.81
N GLU A 162 1.22 4.07 -14.78
CA GLU A 162 1.47 4.78 -16.04
C GLU A 162 0.16 5.03 -16.80
N ALA A 163 -0.70 4.02 -16.92
CA ALA A 163 -2.02 4.19 -17.55
C ALA A 163 -2.93 5.17 -16.79
N ALA A 164 -2.81 5.25 -15.46
CA ALA A 164 -3.54 6.25 -14.67
C ALA A 164 -3.00 7.67 -14.88
N ASP A 165 -1.68 7.81 -15.00
CA ASP A 165 -1.01 9.08 -15.24
C ASP A 165 -1.26 9.59 -16.66
N GLU A 166 -1.28 8.71 -17.67
CA GLU A 166 -1.69 9.05 -19.03
C GLU A 166 -3.13 9.57 -19.06
N ARG A 167 -4.06 8.88 -18.39
CA ARG A 167 -5.46 9.34 -18.26
C ARG A 167 -5.56 10.69 -17.56
N ARG A 168 -4.68 11.00 -16.61
CA ARG A 168 -4.60 12.32 -15.97
C ARG A 168 -4.06 13.37 -16.92
N ARG A 169 -2.96 13.08 -17.62
CA ARG A 169 -2.35 14.00 -18.60
C ARG A 169 -3.33 14.37 -19.71
N VAL A 170 -4.05 13.39 -20.26
CA VAL A 170 -5.09 13.65 -21.28
C VAL A 170 -6.20 14.57 -20.76
N ARG A 171 -6.62 14.39 -19.49
CA ARG A 171 -7.62 15.29 -18.87
C ARG A 171 -7.06 16.68 -18.66
N GLU A 172 -5.84 16.79 -18.15
CA GLU A 172 -5.17 18.07 -17.93
C GLU A 172 -4.93 18.82 -19.25
N GLU A 173 -4.53 18.14 -20.31
CA GLU A 173 -4.36 18.75 -21.64
C GLU A 173 -5.69 19.25 -22.20
N ALA A 174 -6.77 18.46 -22.08
CA ALA A 174 -8.11 18.88 -22.49
C ALA A 174 -8.62 20.07 -21.64
N GLU A 175 -8.33 20.10 -20.35
CA GLU A 175 -8.66 21.23 -19.47
C GLU A 175 -7.84 22.47 -19.82
N ARG A 176 -6.55 22.33 -20.13
CA ARG A 176 -5.69 23.42 -20.59
C ARG A 176 -6.18 24.00 -21.91
N GLU A 177 -6.54 23.16 -22.88
CA GLU A 177 -7.09 23.63 -24.16
C GLU A 177 -8.41 24.40 -23.95
N ARG A 178 -9.31 23.87 -23.11
CA ARG A 178 -10.54 24.55 -22.72
C ARG A 178 -10.25 25.88 -22.02
N ALA A 179 -9.28 25.91 -21.11
CA ALA A 179 -8.89 27.12 -20.38
C ALA A 179 -8.34 28.19 -21.32
N VAL A 180 -7.44 27.83 -22.24
CA VAL A 180 -6.92 28.76 -23.27
C VAL A 180 -8.04 29.31 -24.14
N ARG A 181 -9.00 28.45 -24.55
CA ARG A 181 -10.16 28.88 -25.33
C ARG A 181 -11.08 29.82 -24.54
N MET A 182 -11.31 29.54 -23.27
CA MET A 182 -12.12 30.38 -22.39
C MET A 182 -11.42 31.72 -22.12
N GLU A 183 -10.12 31.71 -21.84
CA GLU A 183 -9.35 32.93 -21.63
C GLU A 183 -9.31 33.80 -22.88
N ALA A 184 -9.15 33.21 -24.07
CA ALA A 184 -9.23 33.94 -25.33
C ALA A 184 -10.60 34.63 -25.51
N ARG A 185 -11.69 33.94 -25.17
CA ARG A 185 -13.06 34.49 -25.18
C ARG A 185 -13.23 35.59 -24.15
N GLU A 186 -12.70 35.43 -22.94
CA GLU A 186 -12.78 36.43 -21.88
C GLU A 186 -11.97 37.68 -22.22
N ARG A 187 -10.76 37.52 -22.78
CA ARG A 187 -9.94 38.62 -23.29
C ARG A 187 -10.68 39.39 -24.38
N GLU A 188 -11.32 38.70 -25.33
CA GLU A 188 -12.12 39.33 -26.38
C GLU A 188 -13.36 40.04 -25.80
N ARG A 189 -14.08 39.40 -24.86
CA ARG A 189 -15.22 39.99 -24.16
C ARG A 189 -14.81 41.23 -23.39
N ARG A 190 -13.68 41.20 -22.69
CA ARG A 190 -13.13 42.32 -21.93
C ARG A 190 -12.69 43.45 -22.85
N ALA A 191 -12.05 43.15 -23.98
CA ALA A 191 -11.69 44.14 -24.99
C ALA A 191 -12.93 44.81 -25.60
N MET A 192 -13.96 44.03 -25.94
CA MET A 192 -15.26 44.55 -26.41
C MET A 192 -15.96 45.39 -25.34
N ALA A 193 -15.99 44.96 -24.09
CA ALA A 193 -16.58 45.71 -22.98
C ALA A 193 -15.83 47.04 -22.75
N LYS A 194 -14.49 47.02 -22.85
CA LYS A 194 -13.66 48.23 -22.75
C LYS A 194 -13.89 49.19 -23.92
N ALA A 195 -14.04 48.67 -25.13
CA ALA A 195 -14.32 49.48 -26.31
C ALA A 195 -15.74 50.07 -26.29
N ARG A 196 -16.72 49.31 -25.77
CA ARG A 196 -18.13 49.72 -25.58
C ARG A 196 -18.35 50.62 -24.37
N SER A 197 -17.38 50.72 -23.45
CA SER A 197 -17.41 51.65 -22.33
C SER A 197 -17.46 53.07 -22.90
N GLY A 198 -18.66 53.65 -22.88
CA GLY A 198 -19.00 54.88 -23.59
C GLY A 198 -18.14 56.08 -23.19
N GLY A 199 -18.13 57.11 -24.04
CA GLY A 199 -17.50 58.38 -23.69
C GLY A 199 -18.22 59.12 -22.56
N ARG A 200 -17.79 60.34 -22.23
CA ARG A 200 -18.38 61.22 -21.21
C ARG A 200 -19.91 61.38 -21.30
N ASN A 201 -20.50 61.15 -22.48
CA ASN A 201 -21.94 61.25 -22.76
C ASN A 201 -22.63 59.88 -22.94
N GLY A 202 -21.98 58.77 -22.59
CA GLY A 202 -22.52 57.41 -22.74
C GLY A 202 -22.61 56.89 -24.20
N GLN A 203 -22.29 57.71 -25.19
CA GLN A 203 -22.29 57.31 -26.60
C GLN A 203 -21.14 56.34 -26.92
N ARG A 204 -21.45 55.32 -27.74
CA ARG A 204 -20.50 54.34 -28.25
C ARG A 204 -19.53 55.01 -29.22
N LYS A 205 -18.24 54.72 -29.08
CA LYS A 205 -17.20 55.25 -29.98
C LYS A 205 -16.82 54.17 -30.98
N LEU A 206 -17.41 54.24 -32.18
CA LEU A 206 -17.19 53.26 -33.26
C LEU A 206 -15.70 53.02 -33.55
N GLY A 207 -14.87 54.07 -33.49
CA GLY A 207 -13.43 53.95 -33.67
C GLY A 207 -12.73 53.03 -32.66
N ARG A 208 -13.20 52.95 -31.41
CA ARG A 208 -12.64 52.04 -30.39
C ARG A 208 -13.12 50.61 -30.57
N GLU A 209 -14.34 50.42 -31.06
CA GLU A 209 -14.94 49.11 -31.32
C GLU A 209 -14.44 48.49 -32.63
N SER A 210 -14.11 49.32 -33.62
CA SER A 210 -13.69 48.90 -34.95
C SER A 210 -12.52 47.90 -34.94
N GLY A 211 -11.46 48.15 -34.16
CA GLY A 211 -10.29 47.26 -34.10
C GLY A 211 -10.61 45.85 -33.56
N VAL A 212 -11.45 45.75 -32.52
CA VAL A 212 -11.84 44.46 -31.94
C VAL A 212 -12.78 43.70 -32.87
N LEU A 213 -13.69 44.41 -33.54
CA LEU A 213 -14.59 43.85 -34.55
C LEU A 213 -13.83 43.35 -35.78
N LEU A 214 -12.86 44.12 -36.27
CA LEU A 214 -12.02 43.70 -37.41
C LEU A 214 -11.19 42.45 -37.07
N ALA A 215 -10.58 42.40 -35.87
CA ALA A 215 -9.84 41.20 -35.43
C ALA A 215 -10.74 39.96 -35.34
N ARG A 216 -12.01 40.13 -34.93
CA ARG A 216 -13.00 39.04 -34.90
C ARG A 216 -13.39 38.58 -36.31
N VAL A 217 -13.65 39.52 -37.23
CA VAL A 217 -13.97 39.20 -38.63
C VAL A 217 -12.78 38.49 -39.30
N GLN A 218 -11.55 38.94 -39.06
CA GLN A 218 -10.35 38.30 -39.60
C GLN A 218 -10.22 36.85 -39.12
N ARG A 219 -10.54 36.55 -37.84
CA ARG A 219 -10.63 35.15 -37.36
C ARG A 219 -11.73 34.36 -38.05
N MET A 220 -12.93 34.93 -38.21
CA MET A 220 -14.05 34.23 -38.85
C MET A 220 -13.75 33.89 -40.32
N VAL A 221 -13.12 34.82 -41.05
CA VAL A 221 -12.63 34.59 -42.42
C VAL A 221 -11.53 33.52 -42.45
N GLY A 222 -10.57 33.55 -41.51
CA GLY A 222 -9.51 32.54 -41.41
C GLY A 222 -9.99 31.14 -41.00
N GLU A 223 -11.09 31.05 -40.23
CA GLU A 223 -11.73 29.78 -39.86
C GLU A 223 -12.71 29.25 -40.94
N GLY A 224 -12.91 29.98 -42.04
CA GLY A 224 -13.88 29.62 -43.08
C GLY A 224 -15.34 29.68 -42.62
N LYS A 225 -15.62 30.38 -41.51
CA LYS A 225 -16.98 30.64 -41.01
C LYS A 225 -17.44 32.00 -41.54
N VAL A 226 -17.73 32.08 -42.83
CA VAL A 226 -18.33 33.24 -43.48
C VAL A 226 -19.53 32.76 -44.28
#